data_AF-A0A3B1K1W9-F1
#
_entry.id   AF-A0A3B1K1W9-F1
#
_cell.length_a   1.000
_cell.length_b   1.000
_cell.length_c   1.000
_cell.angle_alpha   90.00
_cell.angle_beta   90.00
_cell.angle_gamma   90.00
#
_symmetry.space_group_name_H-M   'P 1'
#
loop_
_entity.id
_entity.type
_entity.pdbx_description
1 polymer ?
#
loop_
_entity_poly.entity_id
_entity_poly.type
_entity_poly.pdbx_seq_one_letter_code
_entity_poly.pdbx_strand_id
1 'polypeptide(L)'
;MGTLEQKLEEEIKLLQREIKAYEAEQEACVRAISLQNGEALQGLVRNLSNKVEKGNVMLKKDVSKLITEISNLEKDLRRQTEISGISLSECFVKTVTKTERKNVQQYRLTGHCCFLSFQAEFALTEIQDGETFLKKISDLNIIVDGAELKDLCAFLSRVEETKGLFLFFRTLGSFSERCKQRNRTFQYFKSTWGHRCRLRAGSSRLAVSFNHRWLSFSRPLLCSCRGYSV
;
A
#
# COMPACT_ATOMS: atom_id res chain seq x y z
N MET A 1 27.63 2.60 38.43
CA MET A 1 27.06 3.14 37.17
C MET A 1 26.98 2.14 36.02
N GLY A 2 27.54 0.91 36.12
CA GLY A 2 27.59 -0.03 34.98
C GLY A 2 26.40 -0.97 34.74
N THR A 3 25.32 -0.92 35.52
CA THR A 3 24.22 -1.89 35.43
C THR A 3 23.16 -1.57 34.38
N LEU A 4 23.07 -0.31 33.94
CA LEU A 4 22.09 0.10 32.93
C LEU A 4 22.67 -0.06 31.52
N GLU A 5 23.93 0.31 31.31
CA GLU A 5 24.63 0.11 30.03
C GLU A 5 24.69 -1.36 29.64
N GLN A 6 25.01 -2.26 30.59
CA GLN A 6 25.02 -3.70 30.35
C GLN A 6 23.64 -4.24 29.96
N LYS A 7 22.58 -3.77 30.62
CA LYS A 7 21.20 -4.15 30.27
C LYS A 7 20.82 -3.68 28.87
N LEU A 8 21.20 -2.46 28.49
CA LEU A 8 20.95 -1.92 27.16
C LEU A 8 21.74 -2.68 26.08
N GLU A 9 22.99 -3.05 26.35
CA GLU A 9 23.78 -3.89 25.42
C GLU A 9 23.19 -5.28 25.23
N GLU A 10 22.70 -5.91 26.30
CA GLU A 10 22.00 -7.19 26.22
C GLU A 10 20.70 -7.08 25.42
N GLU A 11 19.93 -6.02 25.62
CA GLU A 11 18.69 -5.74 24.89
C GLU A 11 18.93 -5.46 23.41
N ILE A 12 19.97 -4.69 23.07
CA ILE A 12 20.40 -4.48 21.68
C ILE A 12 20.77 -5.82 21.03
N LYS A 13 21.55 -6.67 21.72
CA LYS A 13 21.92 -7.99 21.21
C LYS A 13 20.73 -8.94 21.06
N LEU A 14 19.69 -8.77 21.89
CA LEU A 14 18.46 -9.55 21.78
C LEU A 14 17.66 -9.11 20.56
N LEU A 15 17.41 -7.81 20.41
CA LEU A 15 16.69 -7.25 19.27
C LEU A 15 17.39 -7.54 17.95
N GLN A 16 18.72 -7.46 17.90
CA GLN A 16 19.50 -7.83 16.70
C GLN A 16 19.31 -9.31 16.31
N ARG A 17 19.21 -10.21 17.29
CA ARG A 17 18.91 -11.63 17.03
C ARG A 17 17.49 -11.82 16.53
N GLU A 18 16.55 -11.08 17.10
CA GLU A 18 15.14 -11.13 16.69
C GLU A 18 14.95 -10.63 15.25
N ILE A 19 15.54 -9.48 14.89
CA ILE A 19 15.54 -8.95 13.52
C ILE A 19 16.10 -9.98 12.55
N LYS A 20 17.25 -10.58 12.86
CA LYS A 20 17.87 -11.60 12.00
C LYS A 20 16.98 -12.84 11.83
N ALA A 21 16.23 -13.22 12.86
CA ALA A 21 15.27 -14.32 12.77
C ALA A 21 14.08 -13.95 11.87
N TYR A 22 13.53 -12.74 12.00
CA TYR A 22 12.44 -12.25 11.13
C TYR A 22 12.88 -12.11 9.67
N GLU A 23 14.09 -11.61 9.41
CA GLU A 23 14.65 -11.53 8.05
C GLU A 23 14.77 -12.93 7.42
N ALA A 24 15.26 -13.92 8.18
CA ALA A 24 15.35 -15.30 7.71
C ALA A 24 13.96 -15.92 7.44
N GLU A 25 12.96 -15.63 8.29
CA GLU A 25 11.58 -16.07 8.07
C GLU A 25 10.99 -15.40 6.82
N GLN A 26 11.20 -14.10 6.63
CA GLN A 26 10.75 -13.38 5.44
C GLN A 26 11.36 -13.99 4.17
N GLU A 27 12.67 -14.23 4.16
CA GLU A 27 13.33 -14.89 3.02
C GLU A 27 12.80 -16.30 2.79
N ALA A 28 12.59 -17.09 3.84
CA ALA A 28 12.02 -18.43 3.73
C ALA A 28 10.61 -18.37 3.13
N CYS A 29 9.82 -17.36 3.49
CA CYS A 29 8.49 -17.16 2.97
C CYS A 29 8.50 -16.72 1.50
N VAL A 30 9.40 -15.81 1.11
CA VAL A 30 9.61 -15.42 -0.29
C VAL A 30 10.04 -16.63 -1.11
N ARG A 31 10.98 -17.44 -0.60
CA ARG A 31 11.41 -18.69 -1.25
C ARG A 31 10.25 -19.67 -1.41
N ALA A 32 9.43 -19.87 -0.39
CA ALA A 32 8.27 -20.76 -0.44
C ALA A 32 7.23 -20.32 -1.49
N ILE A 33 6.96 -19.03 -1.61
CA ILE A 33 6.09 -18.49 -2.67
C ILE A 33 6.71 -18.70 -4.04
N SER A 34 8.01 -18.40 -4.19
CA SER A 34 8.72 -18.62 -5.45
C SER A 34 8.73 -20.10 -5.84
N LEU A 35 8.77 -21.01 -4.87
CA LEU A 35 8.72 -22.47 -5.09
C LEU A 35 7.31 -22.92 -5.48
N GLN A 36 6.26 -22.53 -4.75
CA GLN A 36 4.88 -22.86 -5.11
C GLN A 36 4.50 -22.32 -6.50
N ASN A 37 4.81 -21.05 -6.76
CA ASN A 37 4.54 -20.43 -8.04
C ASN A 37 5.44 -21.00 -9.13
N GLY A 38 6.70 -21.31 -8.80
CA GLY A 38 7.66 -21.94 -9.70
C GLY A 38 7.25 -23.35 -10.11
N GLU A 39 6.75 -24.17 -9.18
CA GLU A 39 6.23 -25.52 -9.46
C GLU A 39 4.93 -25.46 -10.26
N ALA A 40 4.02 -24.53 -9.94
CA ALA A 40 2.81 -24.29 -10.71
C ALA A 40 3.16 -23.83 -12.14
N LEU A 41 4.10 -22.90 -12.28
CA LEU A 41 4.60 -22.43 -13.58
C LEU A 41 5.33 -23.52 -14.34
N GLN A 42 6.18 -24.33 -13.70
CA GLN A 42 6.86 -25.46 -14.34
C GLN A 42 5.87 -26.55 -14.76
N GLY A 43 4.83 -26.80 -13.96
CA GLY A 43 3.73 -27.68 -14.32
C GLY A 43 2.99 -27.17 -15.55
N LEU A 44 2.64 -25.88 -15.58
CA LEU A 44 2.01 -25.24 -16.73
C LEU A 44 2.94 -25.24 -17.97
N VAL A 45 4.21 -24.89 -17.83
CA VAL A 45 5.21 -24.87 -18.91
C VAL A 45 5.45 -26.28 -19.45
N ARG A 46 5.60 -27.29 -18.60
CA ARG A 46 5.74 -28.70 -19.02
C ARG A 46 4.47 -29.21 -19.70
N ASN A 47 3.31 -28.84 -19.20
CA ASN A 47 2.03 -29.13 -19.87
C ASN A 47 1.92 -28.41 -21.21
N LEU A 48 2.46 -27.21 -21.35
CA LEU A 48 2.51 -26.47 -22.62
C LEU A 48 3.48 -27.13 -23.59
N SER A 49 4.71 -27.46 -23.16
CA SER A 49 5.73 -28.12 -24.00
C SER A 49 5.26 -29.48 -24.51
N ASN A 50 4.70 -30.34 -23.65
CA ASN A 50 4.18 -31.65 -24.03
C ASN A 50 3.01 -31.58 -25.04
N LYS A 51 2.28 -30.46 -25.05
CA LYS A 51 1.16 -30.26 -25.96
C LYS A 51 1.60 -29.57 -27.27
N VAL A 52 2.68 -28.75 -27.26
CA VAL A 52 3.30 -28.13 -28.45
C VAL A 52 3.96 -29.18 -29.35
N GLU A 53 4.61 -30.20 -28.78
CA GLU A 53 5.19 -31.33 -29.54
C GLU A 53 4.14 -32.14 -30.32
N LYS A 54 2.86 -32.07 -29.91
CA LYS A 54 1.74 -32.74 -30.60
C LYS A 54 1.04 -31.89 -31.67
N GLY A 55 1.63 -30.77 -32.09
CA GLY A 55 1.15 -29.99 -33.25
C GLY A 55 -0.27 -29.41 -33.09
N ASN A 56 -0.71 -29.12 -31.86
CA ASN A 56 -2.10 -28.76 -31.60
C ASN A 56 -2.31 -27.23 -31.68
N VAL A 57 -2.90 -26.75 -32.79
CA VAL A 57 -3.29 -25.36 -33.07
C VAL A 57 -4.13 -24.73 -31.94
N MET A 58 -4.87 -25.55 -31.19
CA MET A 58 -5.67 -25.15 -30.03
C MET A 58 -4.83 -24.46 -28.93
N LEU A 59 -3.59 -24.88 -28.72
CA LEU A 59 -2.74 -24.37 -27.63
C LEU A 59 -2.15 -23.01 -27.93
N LYS A 60 -1.77 -22.78 -29.19
CA LYS A 60 -1.30 -21.46 -29.62
C LYS A 60 -2.41 -20.43 -29.41
N LYS A 61 -3.67 -20.84 -29.60
CA LYS A 61 -4.87 -20.05 -29.29
C LYS A 61 -5.08 -19.85 -27.79
N ASP A 62 -4.83 -20.85 -26.95
CA ASP A 62 -5.01 -20.71 -25.50
C ASP A 62 -3.89 -19.88 -24.85
N VAL A 63 -2.64 -20.03 -25.30
CA VAL A 63 -1.53 -19.17 -24.89
C VAL A 63 -1.76 -17.74 -25.36
N SER A 64 -2.22 -17.54 -26.60
CA SER A 64 -2.51 -16.18 -27.08
C SER A 64 -3.66 -15.53 -26.30
N LYS A 65 -4.71 -16.28 -25.94
CA LYS A 65 -5.76 -15.79 -25.02
C LYS A 65 -5.17 -15.36 -23.68
N LEU A 66 -4.31 -16.18 -23.07
CA LEU A 66 -3.70 -15.86 -21.77
C LEU A 66 -2.84 -14.60 -21.84
N ILE A 67 -2.06 -14.44 -22.92
CA ILE A 67 -1.27 -13.21 -23.17
C ILE A 67 -2.19 -12.00 -23.29
N THR A 68 -3.30 -12.10 -24.03
CA THR A 68 -4.26 -11.00 -24.15
C THR A 68 -4.92 -10.68 -22.82
N GLU A 69 -5.22 -11.68 -21.99
CA GLU A 69 -5.82 -11.50 -20.67
C GLU A 69 -4.86 -10.79 -19.71
N ILE A 70 -3.59 -11.22 -19.66
CA ILE A 70 -2.54 -10.55 -18.88
C ILE A 70 -2.40 -9.09 -19.34
N SER A 71 -2.32 -8.84 -20.64
CA SER A 71 -2.22 -7.48 -21.18
C SER A 71 -3.41 -6.60 -20.81
N ASN A 72 -4.62 -7.18 -20.78
CA ASN A 72 -5.83 -6.47 -20.35
C ASN A 72 -5.80 -6.18 -18.85
N LEU A 73 -5.41 -7.16 -18.01
CA LEU A 73 -5.27 -6.96 -16.56
C LEU A 73 -4.22 -5.90 -16.22
N GLU A 74 -3.10 -5.85 -16.95
CA GLU A 74 -2.11 -4.79 -16.80
C GLU A 74 -2.66 -3.40 -17.18
N LYS A 75 -3.47 -3.32 -18.24
CA LYS A 75 -4.15 -2.06 -18.62
C LYS A 75 -5.14 -1.64 -17.55
N ASP A 76 -5.92 -2.57 -17.02
CA ASP A 76 -6.87 -2.30 -15.95
C ASP A 76 -6.16 -1.87 -14.67
N LEU A 77 -5.04 -2.50 -14.32
CA LEU A 77 -4.22 -2.11 -13.17
C LEU A 77 -3.67 -0.69 -13.32
N ARG A 78 -3.16 -0.33 -14.50
CA ARG A 78 -2.72 1.04 -14.80
C ARG A 78 -3.89 2.03 -14.66
N ARG A 79 -5.03 1.72 -15.26
CA ARG A 79 -6.24 2.55 -15.17
C ARG A 79 -6.71 2.73 -13.73
N GLN A 80 -6.72 1.68 -12.92
CA GLN A 80 -7.08 1.74 -11.51
C GLN A 80 -6.10 2.59 -10.70
N THR A 81 -4.80 2.49 -10.99
CA THR A 81 -3.75 3.32 -10.38
C THR A 81 -3.95 4.80 -10.72
N GLU A 82 -4.28 5.12 -11.97
CA GLU A 82 -4.54 6.50 -12.42
C GLU A 82 -5.77 7.12 -11.71
N ILE A 83 -6.85 6.34 -11.61
CA ILE A 83 -8.11 6.77 -10.99
C ILE A 83 -7.95 6.95 -9.49
N SER A 84 -7.42 5.94 -8.80
CA SER A 84 -7.28 5.97 -7.34
C SER A 84 -6.11 6.85 -6.88
N GLY A 85 -5.10 7.03 -7.73
CA GLY A 85 -3.83 7.64 -7.36
C GLY A 85 -3.04 6.84 -6.32
N ILE A 86 -3.32 5.54 -6.21
CA ILE A 86 -2.66 4.58 -5.34
C ILE A 86 -1.95 3.57 -6.23
N SER A 87 -0.66 3.37 -5.98
CA SER A 87 0.17 2.43 -6.72
C SER A 87 0.67 1.35 -5.78
N LEU A 88 0.47 0.09 -6.16
CA LEU A 88 0.94 -1.07 -5.40
C LEU A 88 2.30 -1.50 -5.93
N SER A 89 3.25 -1.68 -5.02
CA SER A 89 4.61 -2.08 -5.33
C SER A 89 4.80 -3.57 -5.14
N GLU A 90 4.36 -4.12 -4.01
CA GLU A 90 4.47 -5.54 -3.71
C GLU A 90 3.18 -6.08 -3.10
N CYS A 91 2.87 -7.32 -3.45
CA CYS A 91 1.80 -8.09 -2.85
C CYS A 91 2.35 -9.45 -2.47
N PHE A 92 2.23 -9.78 -1.19
CA PHE A 92 2.69 -11.03 -0.63
C PHE A 92 1.50 -11.76 -0.01
N VAL A 93 1.41 -13.07 -0.26
CA VAL A 93 0.31 -13.91 0.24
C VAL A 93 0.87 -15.19 0.83
N LYS A 94 0.63 -15.42 2.13
CA LYS A 94 0.98 -16.65 2.85
C LYS A 94 -0.28 -17.39 3.24
N THR A 95 -0.41 -18.66 2.87
CA THR A 95 -1.49 -19.50 3.39
C THR A 95 -1.09 -19.99 4.78
N VAL A 96 -1.82 -19.58 5.81
CA VAL A 96 -1.54 -19.91 7.21
C VAL A 96 -2.24 -21.22 7.59
N THR A 97 -3.47 -21.41 7.13
CA THR A 97 -4.25 -22.61 7.43
C THR A 97 -5.12 -22.93 6.23
N LYS A 98 -5.09 -24.18 5.78
CA LYS A 98 -5.99 -24.69 4.76
C LYS A 98 -6.57 -26.01 5.24
N THR A 99 -7.87 -26.00 5.48
CA THR A 99 -8.69 -27.17 5.83
C THR A 99 -9.85 -27.24 4.86
N GLU A 100 -10.59 -28.35 4.85
CA GLU A 100 -11.74 -28.53 3.96
C GLU A 100 -12.80 -27.42 4.12
N ARG A 101 -12.96 -26.89 5.34
CA ARG A 101 -14.01 -25.90 5.67
C ARG A 101 -13.50 -24.49 5.93
N LYS A 102 -12.18 -24.31 6.08
CA LYS A 102 -11.60 -23.02 6.47
C LYS A 102 -10.25 -22.80 5.79
N ASN A 103 -10.10 -21.65 5.16
CA ASN A 103 -8.88 -21.15 4.57
C ASN A 103 -8.51 -19.80 5.20
N VAL A 104 -7.29 -19.67 5.70
CA VAL A 104 -6.77 -18.42 6.27
C VAL A 104 -5.53 -18.04 5.50
N GLN A 105 -5.57 -16.87 4.88
CA GLN A 105 -4.49 -16.29 4.11
C GLN A 105 -4.06 -14.96 4.72
N GLN A 106 -2.76 -14.80 4.92
CA GLN A 106 -2.16 -13.55 5.36
C GLN A 106 -1.62 -12.81 4.15
N TYR A 107 -2.10 -11.58 3.99
CA TYR A 107 -1.72 -10.66 2.93
C TYR A 107 -0.81 -9.58 3.49
N ARG A 108 0.18 -9.18 2.71
CA ARG A 108 0.99 -7.98 2.94
C ARG A 108 1.08 -7.20 1.63
N LEU A 109 0.49 -6.01 1.63
CA LEU A 109 0.47 -5.10 0.49
C LEU A 109 1.37 -3.91 0.81
N THR A 110 2.27 -3.56 -0.09
CA THR A 110 3.05 -2.31 0.00
C THR A 110 2.76 -1.43 -1.20
N GLY A 111 2.81 -0.12 -0.98
CA GLY A 111 2.53 0.82 -2.05
C GLY A 111 2.75 2.27 -1.66
N HIS A 112 2.39 3.15 -2.58
CA HIS A 112 2.52 4.59 -2.43
C HIS A 112 1.26 5.32 -2.87
N CYS A 113 1.01 6.44 -2.21
CA CYS A 113 -0.06 7.39 -2.52
C CYS A 113 0.50 8.81 -2.41
N CYS A 114 0.74 9.44 -3.56
CA CYS A 114 1.49 10.71 -3.65
C CYS A 114 2.88 10.61 -3.02
N PHE A 115 3.09 11.19 -1.85
CA PHE A 115 4.35 11.15 -1.10
C PHE A 115 4.27 10.28 0.16
N LEU A 116 3.14 9.61 0.39
CA LEU A 116 2.96 8.67 1.49
C LEU A 116 3.27 7.26 1.01
N SER A 117 4.14 6.56 1.74
CA SER A 117 4.36 5.13 1.58
C SER A 117 3.52 4.38 2.60
N PHE A 118 2.99 3.21 2.24
CA PHE A 118 2.19 2.40 3.16
C PHE A 118 2.48 0.91 3.00
N GLN A 119 2.21 0.19 4.08
CA GLN A 119 2.15 -1.25 4.16
C GLN A 119 0.88 -1.64 4.91
N ALA A 120 0.05 -2.50 4.30
CA ALA A 120 -1.15 -3.05 4.91
C ALA A 120 -1.01 -4.57 5.01
N GLU A 121 -1.06 -5.08 6.23
CA GLU A 121 -1.03 -6.50 6.55
C GLU A 121 -2.38 -6.94 7.07
N PHE A 122 -2.96 -8.00 6.51
CA PHE A 122 -4.27 -8.46 6.94
C PHE A 122 -4.45 -9.95 6.75
N ALA A 123 -5.27 -10.56 7.61
CA ALA A 123 -5.67 -11.95 7.47
C ALA A 123 -7.07 -12.03 6.85
N LEU A 124 -7.19 -12.70 5.71
CA LEU A 124 -8.45 -13.06 5.08
C LEU A 124 -8.82 -14.48 5.52
N THR A 125 -9.94 -14.60 6.22
CA THR A 125 -10.51 -15.89 6.61
C THR A 125 -11.71 -16.19 5.73
N GLU A 126 -11.65 -17.31 5.04
CA GLU A 126 -12.72 -17.87 4.23
C GLU A 126 -13.24 -19.12 4.94
N ILE A 127 -14.54 -19.16 5.21
CA ILE A 127 -15.22 -20.29 5.85
C ILE A 127 -16.29 -20.80 4.89
N GLN A 128 -16.26 -22.10 4.62
CA GLN A 128 -17.25 -22.81 3.85
C GLN A 128 -18.00 -23.77 4.77
N ASP A 129 -19.30 -23.52 4.92
CA ASP A 129 -20.19 -24.36 5.73
C ASP A 129 -21.43 -24.73 4.89
N GLY A 130 -21.40 -25.94 4.32
CA GLY A 130 -22.39 -26.38 3.34
C GLY A 130 -22.43 -25.47 2.11
N GLU A 131 -23.57 -24.82 1.89
CA GLU A 131 -23.77 -23.83 0.80
C GLU A 131 -23.34 -22.41 1.19
N THR A 132 -23.09 -22.14 2.48
CA THR A 132 -22.75 -20.79 2.94
C THR A 132 -21.25 -20.55 2.80
N PHE A 133 -20.90 -19.46 2.12
CA PHE A 133 -19.51 -19.04 1.95
C PHE A 133 -19.31 -17.65 2.56
N LEU A 134 -18.39 -17.56 3.51
CA LEU A 134 -18.16 -16.36 4.30
C LEU A 134 -16.69 -15.93 4.17
N LYS A 135 -16.46 -14.73 3.65
CA LYS A 135 -15.14 -14.09 3.63
C LYS A 135 -15.11 -12.92 4.60
N LYS A 136 -14.13 -12.89 5.50
CA LYS A 136 -13.96 -11.78 6.44
C LYS A 136 -12.49 -11.49 6.70
N ILE A 137 -12.17 -10.22 6.86
CA ILE A 137 -10.87 -9.78 7.39
C ILE A 137 -10.86 -10.03 8.90
N SER A 138 -10.03 -10.98 9.34
CA SER A 138 -9.91 -11.38 10.74
C SER A 138 -8.86 -10.58 11.50
N ASP A 139 -7.88 -10.01 10.80
CA ASP A 139 -6.82 -9.19 11.37
C ASP A 139 -6.38 -8.11 10.37
N LEU A 140 -5.97 -6.94 10.85
CA LEU A 140 -5.54 -5.81 10.02
C LEU A 140 -4.54 -4.93 10.80
N ASN A 141 -3.36 -4.75 10.23
CA ASN A 141 -2.29 -3.87 10.69
C ASN A 141 -1.86 -2.97 9.54
N ILE A 142 -1.68 -1.67 9.79
CA ILE A 142 -1.37 -0.68 8.77
C ILE A 142 -0.22 0.20 9.24
N ILE A 143 0.86 0.15 8.48
CA ILE A 143 2.01 1.01 8.65
C ILE A 143 1.98 2.06 7.54
N VAL A 144 2.07 3.33 7.90
CA VAL A 144 2.21 4.44 6.94
C VAL A 144 3.48 5.19 7.31
N ASP A 145 4.23 5.62 6.29
CA ASP A 145 5.40 6.47 6.46
C ASP A 145 5.16 7.84 5.81
N GLY A 146 5.43 8.90 6.58
CA GLY A 146 5.27 10.29 6.14
C GLY A 146 5.13 11.27 7.31
N ALA A 147 5.69 12.48 7.17
CA ALA A 147 5.70 13.52 8.22
C ALA A 147 4.30 13.96 8.72
N GLU A 148 3.25 13.65 7.97
CA GLU A 148 1.84 13.93 8.31
C GLU A 148 1.23 12.89 9.27
N LEU A 149 2.03 11.90 9.73
CA LEU A 149 1.54 10.74 10.48
C LEU A 149 0.78 11.09 11.76
N LYS A 150 1.21 12.13 12.48
CA LYS A 150 0.61 12.50 13.77
C LYS A 150 -0.89 12.78 13.65
N ASP A 151 -1.32 13.33 12.51
CA ASP A 151 -2.72 13.65 12.26
C ASP A 151 -3.53 12.43 11.76
N LEU A 152 -2.86 11.33 11.41
CA LEU A 152 -3.46 10.09 10.90
C LEU A 152 -3.51 8.95 11.92
N CYS A 153 -2.73 8.98 13.01
CA CYS A 153 -2.67 7.87 13.97
C CYS A 153 -4.05 7.45 14.50
N ALA A 154 -4.88 8.40 14.95
CA ALA A 154 -6.23 8.10 15.45
C ALA A 154 -7.14 7.49 14.38
N PHE A 155 -6.96 7.88 13.12
CA PHE A 155 -7.68 7.29 11.99
C PHE A 155 -7.21 5.86 11.73
N LEU A 156 -5.90 5.61 11.72
CA LEU A 156 -5.31 4.29 11.48
C LEU A 156 -5.72 3.31 12.57
N SER A 157 -5.61 3.68 13.85
CA SER A 157 -6.03 2.81 14.96
C SER A 157 -7.51 2.39 14.83
N ARG A 158 -8.40 3.34 14.51
CA ARG A 158 -9.81 3.01 14.28
C ARG A 158 -10.02 2.09 13.07
N VAL A 159 -9.25 2.27 12.00
CA VAL A 159 -9.32 1.40 10.82
C VAL A 159 -8.88 -0.01 11.17
N GLU A 160 -7.80 -0.17 11.92
CA GLU A 160 -7.28 -1.46 12.39
C GLU A 160 -8.29 -2.16 13.30
N GLU A 161 -8.81 -1.46 14.31
CA GLU A 161 -9.84 -1.95 15.23
C GLU A 161 -11.11 -2.43 14.49
N THR A 162 -11.57 -1.64 13.52
CA THR A 162 -12.78 -1.95 12.73
C THR A 162 -12.51 -2.90 11.56
N LYS A 163 -11.24 -3.25 11.30
CA LYS A 163 -10.80 -4.06 10.15
C LYS A 163 -11.26 -3.45 8.82
N GLY A 164 -11.30 -2.12 8.78
CA GLY A 164 -11.87 -1.31 7.71
C GLY A 164 -10.91 -1.11 6.53
N LEU A 165 -10.41 -2.18 5.91
CA LEU A 165 -9.44 -2.07 4.80
C LEU A 165 -9.97 -1.22 3.63
N PHE A 166 -11.26 -1.33 3.31
CA PHE A 166 -11.88 -0.48 2.30
C PHE A 166 -11.86 1.01 2.69
N LEU A 167 -12.13 1.31 3.96
CA LEU A 167 -12.10 2.69 4.48
C LEU A 167 -10.70 3.28 4.37
N PHE A 168 -9.66 2.48 4.61
CA PHE A 168 -8.27 2.88 4.42
C PHE A 168 -8.00 3.33 2.98
N PHE A 169 -8.23 2.45 2.00
CA PHE A 169 -7.96 2.77 0.59
C PHE A 169 -8.83 3.91 0.06
N ARG A 170 -10.09 4.01 0.48
CA ARG A 170 -10.96 5.14 0.13
C ARG A 170 -10.40 6.48 0.65
N THR A 171 -9.83 6.46 1.85
CA THR A 171 -9.22 7.64 2.46
C THR A 171 -7.94 8.03 1.74
N LEU A 172 -7.10 7.06 1.38
CA LEU A 172 -5.91 7.29 0.54
C LEU A 172 -6.28 7.89 -0.83
N GLY A 173 -7.31 7.38 -1.49
CA GLY A 173 -7.77 7.96 -2.76
C GLY A 173 -8.21 9.42 -2.62
N SER A 174 -8.94 9.73 -1.55
CA SER A 174 -9.34 11.12 -1.23
C SER A 174 -8.13 12.01 -0.93
N PHE A 175 -7.14 11.47 -0.23
CA PHE A 175 -5.88 12.16 0.04
C PHE A 175 -5.10 12.46 -1.26
N SER A 176 -5.02 11.47 -2.16
CA SER A 176 -4.37 11.62 -3.46
C SER A 176 -4.97 12.77 -4.28
N GLU A 177 -6.30 12.85 -4.31
CA GLU A 177 -6.99 13.93 -5.02
C GLU A 177 -6.68 15.31 -4.41
N ARG A 178 -6.69 15.42 -3.08
CA ARG A 178 -6.30 16.65 -2.38
C ARG A 178 -4.86 17.05 -2.67
N CYS A 179 -3.94 16.10 -2.77
CA CYS A 179 -2.56 16.37 -3.15
C CYS A 179 -2.45 16.91 -4.59
N LYS A 180 -3.17 16.32 -5.55
CA LYS A 180 -3.22 16.81 -6.94
C LYS A 180 -3.74 18.24 -6.99
N GLN A 181 -4.82 18.53 -6.25
CA GLN A 181 -5.43 19.85 -6.23
C GLN A 181 -4.51 20.90 -5.59
N ARG A 182 -3.88 20.56 -4.46
CA ARG A 182 -2.87 21.41 -3.82
C ARG A 182 -1.70 21.72 -4.75
N ASN A 183 -1.22 20.71 -5.49
CA ASN A 183 -0.13 20.90 -6.46
C ASN A 183 -0.56 21.83 -7.61
N ARG A 184 -1.76 21.64 -8.18
CA ARG A 184 -2.30 22.53 -9.23
C ARG A 184 -2.40 23.98 -8.74
N THR A 185 -2.96 24.19 -7.54
CA THR A 185 -3.07 25.52 -6.93
C THR A 185 -1.69 26.15 -6.72
N PHE A 186 -0.73 25.38 -6.21
CA PHE A 186 0.64 25.85 -6.02
C PHE A 186 1.30 26.28 -7.33
N GLN A 187 1.20 25.45 -8.38
CA GLN A 187 1.78 25.77 -9.68
C GLN A 187 1.13 27.04 -10.28
N TYR A 188 -0.19 27.17 -10.17
CA TYR A 188 -0.89 28.39 -10.60
C TYR A 188 -0.34 29.64 -9.90
N PHE A 189 -0.23 29.64 -8.57
CA PHE A 189 0.32 30.79 -7.84
C PHE A 189 1.78 31.05 -8.18
N LYS A 190 2.58 29.99 -8.37
CA LYS A 190 3.99 30.11 -8.77
C LYS A 190 4.12 30.74 -10.16
N SER A 191 3.29 30.37 -11.14
CA SER A 191 3.32 30.95 -12.48
C SER A 191 2.78 32.38 -12.53
N THR A 192 1.72 32.68 -11.78
CA THR A 192 1.04 33.98 -11.84
C THR A 192 1.71 35.04 -10.97
N TRP A 193 2.33 34.61 -9.86
CA TRP A 193 2.88 35.51 -8.83
C TRP A 193 4.32 35.16 -8.44
N GLY A 194 5.05 34.40 -9.26
CA GLY A 194 6.41 33.93 -8.95
C GLY A 194 7.43 35.04 -8.63
N HIS A 195 7.24 36.25 -9.18
CA HIS A 195 8.05 37.44 -8.87
C HIS A 195 7.61 38.18 -7.59
N ARG A 196 6.40 37.91 -7.07
CA ARG A 196 5.79 38.61 -5.93
C ARG A 196 5.62 37.75 -4.68
N CYS A 197 5.63 36.42 -4.80
CA CYS A 197 5.45 35.49 -3.69
C CYS A 197 6.72 34.66 -3.47
N ARG A 198 7.31 34.73 -2.27
CA ARG A 198 8.28 33.72 -1.84
C ARG A 198 7.51 32.49 -1.38
N LEU A 199 7.42 31.51 -2.26
CA LEU A 199 6.92 30.19 -1.95
C LEU A 199 8.06 29.37 -1.34
N ARG A 200 7.98 29.06 -0.04
CA ARG A 200 8.91 28.11 0.59
C ARG A 200 8.59 26.72 0.05
N ALA A 201 9.51 26.16 -0.75
CA ALA A 201 9.49 24.76 -1.10
C ALA A 201 10.02 23.97 0.11
N GLY A 202 9.12 23.37 0.88
CA GLY A 202 9.51 22.55 2.02
C GLY A 202 8.35 22.36 2.99
N SER A 203 7.92 21.12 3.11
CA SER A 203 6.79 20.62 3.91
C SER A 203 5.42 20.85 3.28
N SER A 204 4.61 19.79 3.34
CA SER A 204 3.15 19.65 3.23
C SER A 204 2.25 20.85 3.59
N ARG A 205 2.78 21.90 4.20
CA ARG A 205 2.11 23.15 4.52
C ARG A 205 2.50 24.21 3.50
N LEU A 206 1.58 24.50 2.57
CA LEU A 206 1.71 25.70 1.74
C LEU A 206 1.57 26.93 2.65
N ALA A 207 2.69 27.55 3.01
CA ALA A 207 2.71 28.90 3.57
C ALA A 207 3.04 29.88 2.44
N VAL A 208 2.03 30.62 1.99
CA VAL A 208 2.24 31.76 1.08
C VAL A 208 2.48 32.99 1.93
N SER A 209 3.73 33.43 2.01
CA SER A 209 4.10 34.69 2.67
C SER A 209 4.17 35.82 1.63
N PHE A 210 3.30 36.82 1.80
CA PHE A 210 3.28 38.04 0.98
C PHE A 210 4.25 39.08 1.56
N ASN A 211 4.96 39.81 0.70
CA ASN A 211 5.87 40.87 1.12
C ASN A 211 5.08 42.07 1.68
N HIS A 212 5.48 42.58 2.84
CA HIS A 212 4.74 43.41 3.80
C HIS A 212 4.32 44.83 3.35
N ARG A 213 3.69 45.03 2.18
CA ARG A 213 3.19 46.37 1.80
C ARG A 213 1.72 46.49 1.38
N TRP A 214 0.95 45.40 1.44
CA TRP A 214 -0.45 45.38 1.00
C TRP A 214 -1.39 44.67 1.97
N LEU A 215 -1.08 44.64 3.27
CA LEU A 215 -2.00 44.13 4.30
C LEU A 215 -3.08 45.19 4.62
N SER A 216 -3.96 45.42 3.66
CA SER A 216 -5.28 45.99 3.84
C SER A 216 -6.14 45.39 2.74
N PHE A 217 -7.11 44.56 3.10
CA PHE A 217 -7.95 43.76 2.20
C PHE A 217 -7.36 42.50 1.57
N SER A 218 -6.94 41.53 2.40
CA SER A 218 -7.31 40.12 2.12
C SER A 218 -7.17 39.30 3.41
N ARG A 219 -8.25 38.61 3.81
CA ARG A 219 -8.20 37.59 4.87
C ARG A 219 -7.07 36.60 4.58
N PRO A 220 -6.32 36.12 5.60
CA PRO A 220 -5.40 35.02 5.39
C PRO A 220 -6.21 33.80 4.94
N LEU A 221 -5.92 33.28 3.74
CA LEU A 221 -6.25 31.89 3.41
C LEU A 221 -5.33 30.98 4.23
N LEU A 222 -5.59 30.95 5.53
CA LEU A 222 -5.20 29.87 6.41
C LEU A 222 -6.03 28.67 5.97
N CYS A 223 -5.50 27.86 5.04
CA CYS A 223 -5.91 26.47 4.93
C CYS A 223 -5.36 25.72 6.18
N SER A 224 -5.96 26.02 7.32
CA SER A 224 -5.91 25.17 8.50
C SER A 224 -6.98 24.10 8.31
N CYS A 225 -6.56 22.84 8.26
CA CYS A 225 -7.45 21.75 8.64
C CYS A 225 -7.74 21.90 10.13
N ARG A 226 -8.67 22.80 10.50
CA ARG A 226 -9.39 22.65 11.76
C ARG A 226 -10.41 21.55 11.54
N GLY A 227 -10.11 20.36 12.07
CA GLY A 227 -11.14 19.39 12.37
C GLY A 227 -12.17 20.05 13.27
N TYR A 228 -13.43 19.95 12.88
CA TYR A 228 -14.55 20.26 13.76
C TYR A 228 -14.55 19.25 14.91
N SER A 229 -14.59 19.75 16.13
CA SER A 229 -15.25 19.09 17.26
C SER A 229 -15.74 20.20 18.18
N VAL A 230 -17.05 20.09 18.47
CA VAL A 230 -18.01 20.96 19.19
C VAL A 230 -17.42 22.04 20.09
#